data_AF-A0A4S2AIG9-F1
#
_entry.id   AF-A0A4S2AIG9-F1
#
_cell.length_a   1.000
_cell.length_b   1.000
_cell.length_c   1.000
_cell.angle_alpha   90.00
_cell.angle_beta   90.00
_cell.angle_gamma   90.00
#
_symmetry.space_group_name_H-M   'P 1'
#
loop_
_entity.id
_entity.type
_entity.pdbx_description
1 polymer ?
#
loop_
_entity_poly.entity_id
_entity_poly.type
_entity_poly.pdbx_seq_one_letter_code
_entity_poly.pdbx_strand_id
1 'polypeptide(L)'
;MMDKREFAAYILMHLEEALDSSVYGPDTLVSIAEVHKAGGRKMTGLTVRKPGENIIPCIYLDEYHREHLEGRPLAEILEAIAAQDAGLRGNVDVPDFREEDLSFESVCDAIYMQACDTERSREYLKGVPHMETGDISAIYRIRIAETDDIVQSVEISIPMLEMWGVSLDELHETALANHMEYRQTVMYSMEELIGYRIPEMGEPADLLEGTHPIPSPQISVGKPMYVLTNREQTHGAACIFDKETMARVAAKLGGNFFLLPSSVHEMLAVPDDGQIDYRELSEAVYDINRMAVEPREFLSDKVQYYDRQQKKILGKQEYLELQKEQIPQTGEEGPEAGHAAPRM
;
A
#
# COMPACT_ATOMS: atom_id res chain seq x y z
N MET A 1 33.56 3.74 -10.14
CA MET A 1 32.23 4.17 -9.71
C MET A 1 32.12 3.87 -8.24
N MET A 2 31.55 4.79 -7.46
CA MET A 2 31.47 4.67 -6.01
C MET A 2 30.45 3.62 -5.61
N ASP A 3 30.76 2.83 -4.58
CA ASP A 3 29.73 2.02 -3.93
C ASP A 3 28.71 2.90 -3.20
N LYS A 4 27.61 2.31 -2.72
CA LYS A 4 26.53 3.08 -2.09
C LYS A 4 26.97 3.86 -0.85
N ARG A 5 27.93 3.34 -0.07
CA ARG A 5 28.45 3.99 1.14
C ARG A 5 29.42 5.11 0.78
N GLU A 6 30.31 4.86 -0.16
CA GLU A 6 31.24 5.86 -0.71
C GLU A 6 30.46 7.03 -1.33
N PHE A 7 29.42 6.73 -2.09
CA PHE A 7 28.52 7.73 -2.68
C PHE A 7 27.82 8.57 -1.60
N ALA A 8 27.20 7.93 -0.60
CA ALA A 8 26.54 8.66 0.48
C ALA A 8 27.52 9.55 1.27
N ALA A 9 28.74 9.06 1.54
CA ALA A 9 29.78 9.85 2.19
C ALA A 9 30.21 11.05 1.34
N TYR A 10 30.36 10.86 0.02
CA TYR A 10 30.65 11.96 -0.91
C TYR A 10 29.54 13.02 -0.88
N ILE A 11 28.26 12.61 -0.97
CA ILE A 11 27.13 13.56 -0.90
C ILE A 11 27.16 14.33 0.42
N LEU A 12 27.35 13.65 1.55
CA LEU A 12 27.40 14.30 2.87
C LEU A 12 28.52 15.35 2.97
N MET A 13 29.68 15.09 2.37
CA MET A 13 30.83 16.00 2.43
C MET A 13 30.71 17.23 1.52
N HIS A 14 29.93 17.14 0.44
CA HIS A 14 29.93 18.15 -0.61
C HIS A 14 28.58 18.85 -0.81
N LEU A 15 27.49 18.34 -0.25
CA LEU A 15 26.16 18.92 -0.47
C LEU A 15 26.05 20.36 0.01
N GLU A 16 26.68 20.72 1.13
CA GLU A 16 26.64 22.08 1.66
C GLU A 16 27.13 23.13 0.66
N GLU A 17 28.08 22.78 -0.22
CA GLU A 17 28.59 23.68 -1.27
C GLU A 17 27.57 23.95 -2.38
N ALA A 18 26.61 23.05 -2.57
CA ALA A 18 25.54 23.16 -3.57
C ALA A 18 24.26 23.80 -3.02
N LEU A 19 24.14 23.97 -1.70
CA LEU A 19 22.98 24.60 -1.06
C LEU A 19 23.05 26.14 -1.22
N ASP A 20 21.90 26.76 -1.46
CA ASP A 20 21.81 28.22 -1.57
C ASP A 20 22.07 28.89 -0.20
N SER A 21 23.24 29.51 -0.06
CA SER A 21 23.66 30.23 1.16
C SER A 21 22.73 31.37 1.60
N SER A 22 21.83 31.85 0.73
CA SER A 22 20.79 32.82 1.11
C SER A 22 19.61 32.18 1.85
N VAL A 23 19.44 30.86 1.71
CA VAL A 23 18.35 30.06 2.28
C VAL A 23 18.84 29.17 3.43
N TYR A 24 20.06 28.64 3.33
CA TYR A 24 20.66 27.73 4.30
C TYR A 24 21.77 28.45 5.08
N GLY A 25 21.62 28.47 6.40
CA GLY A 25 22.54 29.16 7.31
C GLY A 25 23.72 28.29 7.76
N PRO A 26 24.68 28.87 8.49
CA PRO A 26 25.85 28.13 9.00
C PRO A 26 25.49 27.02 10.00
N ASP A 27 24.30 27.08 10.60
CA ASP A 27 23.79 26.08 11.55
C ASP A 27 22.90 25.01 10.87
N THR A 28 22.88 24.96 9.53
CA THR A 28 22.20 23.90 8.78
C THR A 28 22.91 22.57 9.01
N LEU A 29 22.14 21.52 9.33
CA LEU A 29 22.66 20.18 9.57
C LEU A 29 22.26 19.25 8.44
N VAL A 30 23.24 18.77 7.68
CA VAL A 30 23.06 17.69 6.71
C VAL A 30 23.28 16.36 7.41
N SER A 31 22.34 15.42 7.28
CA SER A 31 22.49 14.08 7.85
C SER A 31 21.98 12.99 6.94
N ILE A 32 22.65 11.83 6.97
CA ILE A 32 22.27 10.64 6.22
C ILE A 32 22.03 9.50 7.20
N ALA A 33 20.90 8.80 7.03
CA ALA A 33 20.55 7.64 7.84
C ALA A 33 19.87 6.55 7.00
N GLU A 34 19.88 5.31 7.50
CA GLU A 34 19.00 4.26 6.98
C GLU A 34 17.57 4.56 7.42
N VAL A 35 16.64 4.60 6.45
CA VAL A 35 15.22 4.86 6.68
C VAL A 35 14.42 3.62 6.27
N HIS A 36 13.61 3.13 7.19
CA HIS A 36 12.69 2.03 6.93
C HIS A 36 11.41 2.57 6.29
N LYS A 37 10.91 1.90 5.25
CA LYS A 37 9.66 2.23 4.57
C LYS A 37 8.66 1.08 4.66
N ALA A 38 7.38 1.42 4.50
CA ALA A 38 6.33 0.45 4.23
C ALA A 38 6.73 -0.51 3.09
N GLY A 39 6.39 -1.80 3.26
CA GLY A 39 6.80 -2.90 2.38
C GLY A 39 8.18 -3.49 2.70
N GLY A 40 8.83 -3.05 3.79
CA GLY A 40 10.10 -3.60 4.26
C GLY A 40 11.34 -3.06 3.52
N ARG A 41 11.18 -1.98 2.75
CA ARG A 41 12.28 -1.36 2.02
C ARG A 41 13.18 -0.56 2.98
N LYS A 42 14.49 -0.65 2.74
CA LYS A 42 15.52 0.13 3.43
C LYS A 42 16.12 1.12 2.46
N MET A 43 15.97 2.41 2.75
CA MET A 43 16.44 3.50 1.92
C MET A 43 17.56 4.25 2.62
N THR A 44 18.40 4.93 1.85
CA THR A 44 19.39 5.88 2.37
C THR A 44 18.78 7.27 2.31
N GLY A 45 18.25 7.72 3.44
CA GLY A 45 17.60 9.01 3.58
C GLY A 45 18.62 10.10 3.91
N LEU A 46 18.61 11.16 3.12
CA LEU A 46 19.29 12.42 3.35
C LEU A 46 18.27 13.43 3.88
N THR A 47 18.67 14.18 4.90
CA THR A 47 17.89 15.30 5.43
C THR A 47 18.80 16.53 5.54
N VAL A 48 18.23 17.69 5.23
CA VAL A 48 18.85 18.99 5.43
C VAL A 48 18.00 19.73 6.46
N ARG A 49 18.46 19.85 7.70
CA ARG A 49 17.69 20.47 8.78
C ARG A 49 18.14 21.92 8.98
N LYS A 50 17.21 22.88 8.89
CA LYS A 50 17.46 24.25 9.34
C LYS A 50 17.20 24.39 10.85
N PRO A 51 17.82 25.37 11.53
CA PRO A 51 17.54 25.63 12.94
C PRO A 51 16.06 25.86 13.21
N GLY A 52 15.47 25.10 14.13
CA GLY A 52 14.06 25.20 14.50
C GLY A 52 13.08 24.43 13.59
N GLU A 53 13.53 23.74 12.54
CA GLU A 53 12.65 22.93 11.71
C GLU A 53 12.21 21.63 12.41
N ASN A 54 10.89 21.43 12.45
CA ASN A 54 10.23 20.26 13.01
C ASN A 54 9.84 19.23 11.94
N ILE A 55 9.42 19.67 10.75
CA ILE A 55 9.24 18.81 9.57
C ILE A 55 10.43 19.01 8.63
N ILE A 56 11.05 17.90 8.24
CA ILE A 56 12.22 17.94 7.36
C ILE A 56 11.99 16.98 6.19
N PRO A 57 12.11 17.48 4.95
CA PRO A 57 12.12 16.63 3.78
C PRO A 57 13.19 15.55 3.87
N CYS A 58 12.82 14.31 3.50
CA CYS A 58 13.76 13.19 3.43
C CYS A 58 13.95 12.81 1.96
N ILE A 59 15.13 13.08 1.42
CA ILE A 59 15.52 12.74 0.05
C ILE A 59 16.16 11.36 0.04
N TYR A 60 15.74 10.47 -0.86
CA TYR A 60 16.30 9.12 -0.96
C TYR A 60 17.45 9.07 -1.95
N LEU A 61 18.66 8.78 -1.47
CA LEU A 61 19.87 8.76 -2.27
C LEU A 61 20.01 7.52 -3.16
N ASP A 62 19.17 6.50 -2.96
CA ASP A 62 19.20 5.24 -3.71
C ASP A 62 19.04 5.45 -5.23
N GLU A 63 18.14 6.36 -5.61
CA GLU A 63 17.89 6.69 -7.02
C GLU A 63 19.10 7.43 -7.62
N TYR A 64 19.58 8.47 -6.94
CA TYR A 64 20.78 9.20 -7.35
C TYR A 64 22.03 8.33 -7.42
N HIS A 65 22.14 7.32 -6.56
CA HIS A 65 23.23 6.34 -6.64
C HIS A 65 23.12 5.50 -7.91
N ARG A 66 21.92 5.07 -8.30
CA ARG A 66 21.69 4.36 -9.58
C ARG A 66 22.08 5.24 -10.76
N GLU A 67 21.63 6.50 -10.79
CA GLU A 67 21.99 7.45 -11.85
C GLU A 67 23.51 7.69 -11.93
N HIS A 68 24.20 7.74 -10.79
CA HIS A 68 25.67 7.81 -10.76
C HIS A 68 26.31 6.59 -11.42
N LEU A 69 25.81 5.39 -11.15
CA LEU A 69 26.28 4.15 -11.77
C LEU A 69 25.99 4.11 -13.28
N GLU A 70 24.98 4.84 -13.74
CA GLU A 70 24.64 5.02 -15.15
C GLU A 70 25.46 6.13 -15.83
N GLY A 71 26.28 6.85 -15.06
CA GLY A 71 27.25 7.83 -15.56
C GLY A 71 26.89 9.30 -15.31
N ARG A 72 25.83 9.60 -14.56
CA ARG A 72 25.48 10.97 -14.19
C ARG A 72 26.61 11.61 -13.34
N PRO A 73 27.14 12.80 -13.71
CA PRO A 73 28.20 13.46 -12.96
C PRO A 73 27.79 13.82 -11.53
N LEU A 74 28.72 13.69 -10.57
CA LEU A 74 28.47 13.98 -9.16
C LEU A 74 28.06 15.44 -8.92
N ALA A 75 28.62 16.39 -9.68
CA ALA A 75 28.24 17.81 -9.57
C ALA A 75 26.76 18.03 -9.92
N GLU A 76 26.27 17.42 -11.01
CA GLU A 76 24.86 17.50 -11.41
C GLU A 76 23.93 16.81 -10.41
N ILE A 77 24.40 15.75 -9.75
CA ILE A 77 23.65 15.08 -8.68
C ILE A 77 23.53 15.98 -7.44
N LEU A 78 24.60 16.64 -7.02
CA LEU A 78 24.58 17.57 -5.89
C LEU A 78 23.61 18.74 -6.16
N GLU A 79 23.68 19.32 -7.35
CA GLU A 79 22.74 20.37 -7.79
C GLU A 79 21.29 19.86 -7.80
N ALA A 80 21.05 18.64 -8.29
CA ALA A 80 19.70 18.06 -8.32
C ALA A 80 19.14 17.77 -6.93
N ILE A 81 19.97 17.30 -5.99
CA ILE A 81 19.57 17.09 -4.59
C ILE A 81 19.24 18.44 -3.94
N ALA A 82 20.09 19.46 -4.12
CA ALA A 82 19.85 20.80 -3.58
C ALA A 82 18.58 21.43 -4.17
N ALA A 83 18.37 21.29 -5.48
CA ALA A 83 17.16 21.74 -6.16
C ALA A 83 15.91 20.99 -5.70
N GLN A 84 16.01 19.67 -5.45
CA GLN A 84 14.90 18.88 -4.91
C GLN A 84 14.56 19.34 -3.49
N ASP A 85 15.55 19.52 -2.61
CA ASP A 85 15.32 20.01 -1.24
C ASP A 85 14.67 21.40 -1.26
N ALA A 86 15.17 22.32 -2.08
CA ALA A 86 14.58 23.63 -2.27
C ALA A 86 13.15 23.57 -2.85
N GLY A 87 12.90 22.68 -3.82
CA GLY A 87 11.58 22.50 -4.43
C GLY A 87 10.57 21.89 -3.46
N LEU A 88 10.97 20.94 -2.62
CA LEU A 88 10.14 20.38 -1.56
C LEU A 88 9.78 21.44 -0.48
N ARG A 89 10.60 22.49 -0.37
CA ARG A 89 10.34 23.64 0.51
C ARG A 89 9.62 24.80 -0.18
N GLY A 90 9.70 24.91 -1.51
CA GLY A 90 9.25 26.08 -2.29
C GLY A 90 7.99 25.86 -3.13
N ASN A 91 7.60 24.61 -3.44
CA ASN A 91 6.38 24.31 -4.21
C ASN A 91 5.10 24.33 -3.38
N VAL A 92 5.20 24.77 -2.14
CA VAL A 92 4.07 24.99 -1.28
C VAL A 92 4.35 26.32 -0.58
N ASP A 93 3.38 27.21 -0.57
CA ASP A 93 3.27 28.21 0.49
C ASP A 93 3.04 27.45 1.81
N VAL A 94 4.01 26.65 2.27
CA VAL A 94 4.10 26.26 3.67
C VAL A 94 5.01 27.32 4.29
N PRO A 95 4.45 28.42 4.82
CA PRO A 95 5.20 29.19 5.81
C PRO A 95 5.58 28.19 6.90
N ASP A 96 6.88 28.00 7.18
CA ASP A 96 7.45 27.20 8.27
C ASP A 96 6.36 26.45 9.05
N PHE A 97 6.04 25.18 8.71
CA PHE A 97 4.96 24.44 9.40
C PHE A 97 5.09 24.68 10.91
N ARG A 98 4.25 25.56 11.47
CA ARG A 98 4.23 25.77 12.91
C ARG A 98 3.52 24.54 13.47
N GLU A 99 3.81 24.20 14.72
CA GLU A 99 3.08 23.11 15.39
C GLU A 99 1.55 23.29 15.28
N GLU A 100 1.11 24.55 15.20
CA GLU A 100 -0.28 24.98 15.00
C GLU A 100 -0.88 24.57 13.63
N ASP A 101 -0.08 24.54 12.56
CA ASP A 101 -0.52 24.19 11.20
C ASP A 101 -0.66 22.67 10.99
N LEU A 102 -0.16 21.89 11.94
CA LEU A 102 -0.28 20.43 11.98
C LEU A 102 -1.22 19.95 13.07
N SER A 103 -2.09 20.82 13.61
CA SER A 103 -3.16 20.34 14.48
C SER A 103 -4.00 19.29 13.74
N PHE A 104 -4.57 18.34 14.48
CA PHE A 104 -5.40 17.31 13.86
C PHE A 104 -6.57 17.93 13.10
N GLU A 105 -7.19 18.96 13.66
CA GLU A 105 -8.30 19.71 13.06
C GLU A 105 -7.90 20.41 11.76
N SER A 106 -6.64 20.84 11.62
CA SER A 106 -6.15 21.49 10.39
C SER A 106 -5.90 20.50 9.26
N VAL A 107 -5.52 19.26 9.59
CA VAL A 107 -5.08 18.27 8.59
C VAL A 107 -6.07 17.12 8.37
N CYS A 108 -7.14 17.03 9.18
CA CYS A 108 -8.05 15.88 9.20
C CYS A 108 -8.58 15.51 7.82
N ASP A 109 -8.99 16.49 7.00
CA ASP A 109 -9.56 16.26 5.66
C ASP A 109 -8.52 15.78 4.62
N ALA A 110 -7.24 15.93 4.93
CA ALA A 110 -6.12 15.50 4.09
C ALA A 110 -5.56 14.12 4.50
N ILE A 111 -6.09 13.50 5.55
CA ILE A 111 -5.65 12.19 6.03
C ILE A 111 -6.17 11.10 5.09
N TYR A 112 -5.29 10.20 4.66
CA TYR A 112 -5.64 9.04 3.87
C TYR A 112 -4.92 7.78 4.33
N MET A 113 -5.47 6.62 3.93
CA MET A 113 -4.89 5.31 4.20
C MET A 113 -4.00 4.85 3.05
N GLN A 114 -2.90 4.18 3.40
CA GLN A 114 -2.08 3.41 2.47
C GLN A 114 -1.96 1.98 2.98
N ALA A 115 -2.13 1.00 2.09
CA ALA A 115 -1.95 -0.42 2.43
C ALA A 115 -0.47 -0.84 2.35
N CYS A 116 -0.04 -1.75 3.21
CA CYS A 116 1.27 -2.40 3.16
C CYS A 116 1.22 -3.84 3.69
N ASP A 117 2.15 -4.71 3.26
CA ASP A 117 2.30 -6.05 3.85
C ASP A 117 2.72 -5.96 5.32
N THR A 118 1.94 -6.54 6.22
CA THR A 118 2.14 -6.47 7.67
C THR A 118 3.50 -7.07 8.09
N GLU A 119 3.84 -8.24 7.57
CA GLU A 119 5.05 -8.96 7.97
C GLU A 119 6.32 -8.26 7.46
N ARG A 120 6.33 -7.87 6.19
CA ARG A 120 7.47 -7.17 5.58
C ARG A 120 7.68 -5.80 6.21
N SER A 121 6.60 -5.15 6.64
CA SER A 121 6.64 -3.82 7.23
C SER A 121 6.86 -3.82 8.75
N ARG A 122 7.05 -4.97 9.40
CA ARG A 122 7.09 -5.10 10.86
C ARG A 122 8.01 -4.11 11.58
N GLU A 123 9.20 -3.83 11.04
CA GLU A 123 10.11 -2.86 11.67
C GLU A 123 9.60 -1.41 11.52
N TYR A 124 9.06 -1.08 10.36
CA TYR A 124 8.47 0.22 10.06
C TYR A 124 7.20 0.49 10.89
N LEU A 125 6.33 -0.52 11.03
CA LEU A 125 5.08 -0.43 11.78
C LEU A 125 5.25 -0.14 13.28
N LYS A 126 6.45 -0.31 13.84
CA LYS A 126 6.74 0.08 15.24
C LYS A 126 6.69 1.60 15.46
N GLY A 127 6.90 2.39 14.41
CA GLY A 127 6.97 3.86 14.49
C GLY A 127 5.67 4.57 14.11
N VAL A 128 4.69 3.84 13.55
CA VAL A 128 3.49 4.42 12.96
C VAL A 128 2.20 3.75 13.46
N PRO A 129 1.12 4.52 13.65
CA PRO A 129 -0.22 3.96 13.86
C PRO A 129 -0.64 3.09 12.68
N HIS A 130 -1.25 1.94 12.95
CA HIS A 130 -1.73 1.03 11.92
C HIS A 130 -2.88 0.14 12.39
N MET A 131 -3.72 -0.26 11.44
CA MET A 131 -4.79 -1.25 11.62
C MET A 131 -4.55 -2.44 10.71
N GLU A 132 -4.83 -3.65 11.18
CA GLU A 132 -4.58 -4.89 10.43
C GLU A 132 -5.88 -5.54 9.91
N THR A 133 -5.83 -6.08 8.71
CA THR A 133 -6.87 -6.96 8.14
C THR A 133 -6.21 -8.04 7.27
N GLY A 134 -6.46 -9.31 7.58
CA GLY A 134 -5.68 -10.42 7.02
C GLY A 134 -4.16 -10.23 7.23
N ASP A 135 -3.38 -10.33 6.15
CA ASP A 135 -1.93 -10.10 6.16
C ASP A 135 -1.52 -8.66 5.74
N ILE A 136 -2.47 -7.72 5.69
CA ILE A 136 -2.27 -6.34 5.24
C ILE A 136 -2.52 -5.35 6.38
N SER A 137 -1.70 -4.31 6.44
CA SER A 137 -1.84 -3.18 7.38
C SER A 137 -2.20 -1.89 6.65
N ALA A 138 -3.14 -1.13 7.21
CA ALA A 138 -3.38 0.27 6.86
C ALA A 138 -2.47 1.16 7.68
N ILE A 139 -1.75 2.05 7.02
CA ILE A 139 -0.99 3.15 7.64
C ILE A 139 -1.58 4.48 7.20
N TYR A 140 -1.29 5.54 7.93
CA TYR A 140 -1.95 6.83 7.73
C TYR A 140 -0.96 7.93 7.34
N ARG A 141 -1.39 8.77 6.40
CA ARG A 141 -0.56 9.84 5.84
C ARG A 141 -1.40 11.09 5.65
N ILE A 142 -0.75 12.25 5.74
CA ILE A 142 -1.33 13.55 5.42
C ILE A 142 -0.88 13.91 4.02
N ARG A 143 -1.82 14.18 3.12
CA ARG A 143 -1.51 14.72 1.79
C ARG A 143 -1.12 16.19 1.91
N ILE A 144 0.01 16.56 1.31
CA ILE A 144 0.52 17.94 1.25
C ILE A 144 0.27 18.55 -0.12
N ALA A 145 0.65 17.82 -1.16
CA ALA A 145 0.44 18.22 -2.55
C ALA A 145 0.26 16.98 -3.41
N GLU A 146 -0.46 17.12 -4.50
CA GLU A 146 -0.74 16.05 -5.46
C GLU A 146 -0.55 16.66 -6.85
N THR A 147 0.45 16.16 -7.59
CA THR A 147 0.61 16.39 -9.02
C THR A 147 0.28 15.09 -9.76
N ASP A 148 0.05 15.15 -11.07
CA ASP A 148 -0.34 13.99 -11.89
C ASP A 148 0.54 12.74 -11.65
N ASP A 149 1.84 12.93 -11.36
CA ASP A 149 2.80 11.85 -11.15
C ASP A 149 3.22 11.59 -9.68
N ILE A 150 2.94 12.50 -8.73
CA ILE A 150 3.52 12.44 -7.37
C ILE A 150 2.55 12.96 -6.31
N VAL A 151 2.23 12.10 -5.34
CA VAL A 151 1.59 12.50 -4.07
C VAL A 151 2.67 12.82 -3.03
N GLN A 152 2.86 14.11 -2.74
CA GLN A 152 3.66 14.55 -1.61
C GLN A 152 2.85 14.39 -0.32
N SER A 153 3.43 13.70 0.65
CA SER A 153 2.73 13.36 1.88
C SER A 153 3.66 13.29 3.09
N VAL A 154 3.10 13.60 4.25
CA VAL A 154 3.72 13.41 5.55
C VAL A 154 3.21 12.12 6.16
N GLU A 155 4.11 11.35 6.75
CA GLU A 155 3.77 10.16 7.51
C GLU A 155 3.24 10.53 8.88
N ILE A 156 2.09 9.99 9.26
CA ILE A 156 1.58 10.16 10.62
C ILE A 156 2.34 9.17 11.51
N SER A 157 3.02 9.67 12.53
CA SER A 157 3.80 8.86 13.48
C SER A 157 3.07 8.69 14.81
N ILE A 158 3.47 7.72 15.63
CA ILE A 158 2.88 7.53 16.97
C ILE A 158 3.00 8.81 17.83
N PRO A 159 4.16 9.50 17.88
CA PRO A 159 4.27 10.77 18.61
C PRO A 159 3.31 11.86 18.14
N MET A 160 2.93 11.88 16.85
CA MET A 160 1.93 12.85 16.36
C MET A 160 0.54 12.57 16.94
N LEU A 161 0.14 11.30 17.07
CA LEU A 161 -1.15 10.95 17.72
C LEU A 161 -1.15 11.37 19.19
N GLU A 162 -0.04 11.11 19.89
CA GLU A 162 0.11 11.50 21.29
C GLU A 162 0.02 13.02 21.46
N MET A 163 0.65 13.77 20.56
CA MET A 163 0.58 15.24 20.52
C MET A 163 -0.84 15.75 20.24
N TRP A 164 -1.57 15.12 19.32
CA TRP A 164 -2.96 15.47 19.01
C TRP A 164 -3.96 15.03 20.08
N GLY A 165 -3.60 14.06 20.92
CA GLY A 165 -4.55 13.43 21.84
C GLY A 165 -5.61 12.58 21.13
N VAL A 166 -5.32 12.14 19.90
CA VAL A 166 -6.22 11.39 19.02
C VAL A 166 -5.95 9.89 19.12
N SER A 167 -7.01 9.10 19.20
CA SER A 167 -6.90 7.63 19.25
C SER A 167 -6.63 7.03 17.86
N LEU A 168 -6.09 5.81 17.82
CA LEU A 168 -5.94 5.06 16.57
C LEU A 168 -7.30 4.83 15.87
N ASP A 169 -8.35 4.53 16.63
CA ASP A 169 -9.68 4.31 16.09
C ASP A 169 -10.24 5.58 15.45
N GLU A 170 -10.12 6.72 16.13
CA GLU A 170 -10.54 8.03 15.61
C GLU A 170 -9.78 8.40 14.33
N LEU A 171 -8.45 8.22 14.32
CA LEU A 171 -7.65 8.42 13.10
C LEU A 171 -8.12 7.53 11.94
N HIS A 172 -8.42 6.26 12.24
CA HIS A 172 -8.88 5.32 11.23
C HIS A 172 -10.24 5.71 10.66
N GLU A 173 -11.18 6.10 11.53
CA GLU A 173 -12.51 6.56 11.15
C GLU A 173 -12.44 7.85 10.31
N THR A 174 -11.58 8.81 10.67
CA THR A 174 -11.33 10.01 9.87
C THR A 174 -10.79 9.66 8.48
N ALA A 175 -9.76 8.81 8.40
CA ALA A 175 -9.19 8.41 7.12
C ALA A 175 -10.19 7.63 6.24
N LEU A 176 -11.05 6.83 6.87
CA LEU A 176 -12.12 6.08 6.19
C LEU A 176 -13.22 7.01 5.68
N ALA A 177 -13.62 8.01 6.48
CA ALA A 177 -14.58 9.03 6.06
C ALA A 177 -14.08 9.81 4.83
N ASN A 178 -12.81 10.25 4.85
CA ASN A 178 -12.18 10.91 3.70
C ASN A 178 -12.12 10.02 2.47
N HIS A 179 -11.85 8.72 2.66
CA HIS A 179 -11.88 7.74 1.57
C HIS A 179 -13.28 7.63 0.96
N MET A 180 -14.33 7.55 1.79
CA MET A 180 -15.72 7.49 1.32
C MET A 180 -16.21 8.79 0.66
N GLU A 181 -15.71 9.94 1.09
CA GLU A 181 -16.13 11.23 0.54
C GLU A 181 -15.37 11.59 -0.75
N TYR A 182 -14.05 11.45 -0.74
CA TYR A 182 -13.18 11.97 -1.79
C TYR A 182 -12.49 10.90 -2.65
N ARG A 183 -12.35 9.66 -2.15
CA ARG A 183 -11.59 8.59 -2.82
C ARG A 183 -12.41 7.30 -2.89
N GLN A 184 -13.68 7.44 -3.28
CA GLN A 184 -14.65 6.35 -3.30
C GLN A 184 -14.09 5.12 -4.01
N THR A 185 -14.32 3.95 -3.41
CA THR A 185 -13.96 2.69 -4.05
C THR A 185 -14.82 2.44 -5.26
N VAL A 186 -14.14 2.06 -6.34
CA VAL A 186 -14.73 1.66 -7.62
C VAL A 186 -14.35 0.20 -7.89
N MET A 187 -15.23 -0.52 -8.58
CA MET A 187 -14.95 -1.87 -9.06
C MET A 187 -15.16 -1.97 -10.56
N TYR A 188 -14.13 -2.39 -11.28
CA TYR A 188 -14.20 -2.57 -12.73
C TYR A 188 -14.03 -4.02 -13.12
N SER A 189 -14.67 -4.45 -14.21
CA SER A 189 -14.30 -5.70 -14.87
C SER A 189 -12.91 -5.56 -15.50
N MET A 190 -12.02 -6.51 -15.26
CA MET A 190 -10.70 -6.52 -15.92
C MET A 190 -10.84 -6.61 -17.44
N GLU A 191 -11.85 -7.34 -17.95
CA GLU A 191 -12.12 -7.44 -19.38
C GLU A 191 -12.50 -6.09 -20.00
N GLU A 192 -13.34 -5.31 -19.30
CA GLU A 192 -13.74 -3.98 -19.75
C GLU A 192 -12.59 -2.97 -19.68
N LEU A 193 -11.75 -3.04 -18.64
CA LEU A 193 -10.56 -2.18 -18.54
C LEU A 193 -9.55 -2.44 -19.66
N ILE A 194 -9.33 -3.71 -20.02
CA ILE A 194 -8.49 -4.08 -21.17
C ILE A 194 -9.14 -3.60 -22.46
N GLY A 195 -10.45 -3.79 -22.61
CA GLY A 195 -11.23 -3.33 -23.76
C GLY A 195 -11.21 -1.81 -23.94
N TYR A 196 -11.25 -1.03 -22.86
CA TYR A 196 -11.19 0.44 -22.87
C TYR A 196 -9.88 0.98 -23.46
N ARG A 197 -8.80 0.19 -23.46
CA ARG A 197 -7.55 0.57 -24.17
C ARG A 197 -7.72 0.56 -25.69
N ILE A 198 -8.89 0.18 -26.21
CA ILE A 198 -9.30 0.24 -27.62
C ILE A 198 -10.20 1.48 -27.82
N PRO A 199 -9.81 2.47 -28.66
CA PRO A 199 -10.49 3.77 -28.76
C PRO A 199 -11.99 3.73 -29.10
N GLU A 200 -12.48 2.65 -29.72
CA GLU A 200 -13.89 2.48 -30.07
C GLU A 200 -14.77 1.96 -28.92
N MET A 201 -14.19 1.62 -27.76
CA MET A 201 -14.93 1.17 -26.58
C MET A 201 -15.19 2.31 -25.59
N GLY A 202 -16.37 2.32 -24.97
CA GLY A 202 -16.76 3.31 -23.96
C GLY A 202 -16.02 3.12 -22.63
N GLU A 203 -16.10 4.12 -21.75
CA GLU A 203 -15.51 4.05 -20.41
C GLU A 203 -16.03 2.85 -19.61
N PRO A 204 -15.17 2.18 -18.82
CA PRO A 204 -15.58 1.06 -17.98
C PRO A 204 -16.58 1.53 -16.92
N ALA A 205 -17.66 0.77 -16.72
CA ALA A 205 -18.67 1.10 -15.74
C ALA A 205 -18.18 0.73 -14.32
N ASP A 206 -18.38 1.62 -13.35
CA ASP A 206 -18.21 1.25 -11.94
C ASP A 206 -19.33 0.28 -11.53
N LEU A 207 -18.95 -0.97 -11.29
CA LEU A 207 -19.85 -2.04 -10.90
C LEU A 207 -20.38 -1.88 -9.47
N LEU A 208 -19.81 -0.98 -8.65
CA LEU A 208 -20.36 -0.64 -7.34
C LEU A 208 -21.41 0.47 -7.39
N GLU A 209 -21.49 1.21 -8.49
CA GLU A 209 -22.47 2.27 -8.70
C GLU A 209 -23.76 1.72 -9.34
N GLY A 210 -24.92 2.17 -8.84
CA GLY A 210 -26.23 1.84 -9.39
C GLY A 210 -26.55 0.34 -9.50
N THR A 211 -27.22 -0.06 -10.58
CA THR A 211 -27.65 -1.44 -10.84
C THR A 211 -26.90 -2.07 -12.01
N HIS A 212 -25.67 -1.62 -12.32
CA HIS A 212 -24.90 -2.16 -13.43
C HIS A 212 -24.75 -3.68 -13.28
N PRO A 213 -25.26 -4.52 -14.19
CA PRO A 213 -25.11 -5.96 -14.06
C PRO A 213 -23.64 -6.35 -14.17
N ILE A 214 -23.25 -7.47 -13.56
CA ILE A 214 -21.95 -8.08 -13.89
C ILE A 214 -21.97 -8.41 -15.39
N PRO A 215 -20.99 -7.93 -16.18
CA PRO A 215 -20.91 -8.26 -17.58
C PRO A 215 -20.85 -9.78 -17.76
N SER A 216 -21.63 -10.31 -18.70
CA SER A 216 -21.44 -11.71 -19.11
C SER A 216 -20.08 -11.80 -19.80
N PRO A 217 -19.18 -12.71 -19.41
CA PRO A 217 -17.85 -12.79 -20.01
C PRO A 217 -17.99 -12.99 -21.52
N GLN A 218 -17.48 -12.04 -22.31
CA GLN A 218 -17.60 -12.09 -23.77
C GLN A 218 -16.49 -12.97 -24.36
N ILE A 219 -15.36 -13.03 -23.66
CA ILE A 219 -14.23 -13.90 -23.96
C ILE A 219 -14.18 -15.02 -22.91
N SER A 220 -14.45 -16.25 -23.32
CA SER A 220 -14.50 -17.44 -22.45
C SER A 220 -13.11 -17.99 -22.07
N VAL A 221 -12.16 -17.13 -21.71
CA VAL A 221 -10.80 -17.53 -21.33
C VAL A 221 -10.49 -17.05 -19.92
N GLY A 222 -10.66 -17.95 -18.94
CA GLY A 222 -10.29 -17.72 -17.55
C GLY A 222 -11.45 -17.43 -16.59
N LYS A 223 -11.13 -17.35 -15.30
CA LYS A 223 -12.08 -16.95 -14.25
C LYS A 223 -12.31 -15.44 -14.30
N PRO A 224 -13.52 -14.95 -14.02
CA PRO A 224 -13.79 -13.51 -13.98
C PRO A 224 -12.95 -12.83 -12.89
N MET A 225 -12.32 -11.71 -13.23
CA MET A 225 -11.50 -10.91 -12.32
C MET A 225 -11.96 -9.45 -12.35
N TYR A 226 -11.95 -8.82 -11.19
CA TYR A 226 -12.38 -7.44 -11.02
C TYR A 226 -11.29 -6.62 -10.35
N VAL A 227 -11.09 -5.39 -10.80
CA VAL A 227 -10.14 -4.45 -10.20
C VAL A 227 -10.88 -3.64 -9.14
N LEU A 228 -10.36 -3.64 -7.91
CA LEU A 228 -10.79 -2.80 -6.80
C LEU A 228 -9.74 -1.71 -6.57
N THR A 229 -10.15 -0.45 -6.74
CA THR A 229 -9.31 0.72 -6.51
C THR A 229 -10.16 1.90 -6.03
N ASN A 230 -9.58 3.10 -5.93
CA ASN A 230 -10.34 4.33 -5.71
C ASN A 230 -10.44 5.16 -7.00
N ARG A 231 -11.33 6.16 -7.03
CA ARG A 231 -11.50 7.06 -8.18
C ARG A 231 -10.21 7.75 -8.64
N GLU A 232 -9.31 8.04 -7.71
CA GLU A 232 -7.99 8.64 -7.99
C GLU A 232 -6.94 7.62 -8.45
N GLN A 233 -7.27 6.32 -8.45
CA GLN A 233 -6.40 5.18 -8.79
C GLN A 233 -5.04 5.20 -8.08
N THR A 234 -5.01 5.81 -6.89
CA THR A 234 -3.79 6.02 -6.12
C THR A 234 -3.97 5.53 -4.69
N HIS A 235 -3.07 4.66 -4.22
CA HIS A 235 -3.21 4.00 -2.91
C HIS A 235 -4.56 3.29 -2.69
N GLY A 236 -5.27 2.90 -3.76
CA GLY A 236 -6.64 2.37 -3.71
C GLY A 236 -6.77 0.99 -3.09
N ALA A 237 -5.68 0.22 -2.94
CA ALA A 237 -5.72 -1.07 -2.26
C ALA A 237 -6.15 -0.96 -0.78
N ALA A 238 -6.03 0.23 -0.18
CA ALA A 238 -6.56 0.51 1.15
C ALA A 238 -8.10 0.42 1.24
N CYS A 239 -8.81 0.29 0.12
CA CYS A 239 -10.27 0.08 0.12
C CYS A 239 -10.71 -1.16 0.91
N ILE A 240 -9.83 -2.15 1.10
CA ILE A 240 -10.15 -3.38 1.83
C ILE A 240 -10.45 -3.14 3.31
N PHE A 241 -10.08 -1.98 3.85
CA PHE A 241 -10.39 -1.57 5.22
C PHE A 241 -11.81 -1.00 5.37
N ASP A 242 -12.49 -0.69 4.26
CA ASP A 242 -13.90 -0.35 4.26
C ASP A 242 -14.77 -1.62 4.26
N LYS A 243 -15.23 -2.00 5.46
CA LYS A 243 -16.08 -3.18 5.66
C LYS A 243 -17.42 -3.09 4.91
N GLU A 244 -17.97 -1.90 4.74
CA GLU A 244 -19.24 -1.72 4.02
C GLU A 244 -19.02 -1.94 2.53
N THR A 245 -17.96 -1.37 1.98
CA THR A 245 -17.57 -1.61 0.59
C THR A 245 -17.26 -3.08 0.32
N MET A 246 -16.54 -3.78 1.21
CA MET A 246 -16.30 -5.23 1.03
C MET A 246 -17.60 -6.03 1.06
N ALA A 247 -18.58 -5.65 1.89
CA ALA A 247 -19.89 -6.27 1.89
C ALA A 247 -20.68 -6.00 0.59
N ARG A 248 -20.56 -4.80 0.02
CA ARG A 248 -21.13 -4.45 -1.30
C ARG A 248 -20.49 -5.25 -2.43
N VAL A 249 -19.16 -5.41 -2.42
CA VAL A 249 -18.43 -6.28 -3.37
C VAL A 249 -18.94 -7.72 -3.25
N ALA A 250 -19.04 -8.28 -2.03
CA ALA A 250 -19.56 -9.63 -1.81
C ALA A 250 -21.00 -9.80 -2.33
N ALA A 251 -21.86 -8.81 -2.10
CA ALA A 251 -23.22 -8.81 -2.61
C ALA A 251 -23.27 -8.75 -4.14
N LYS A 252 -22.36 -7.98 -4.75
CA LYS A 252 -22.23 -7.87 -6.21
C LYS A 252 -21.75 -9.18 -6.84
N LEU A 253 -20.69 -9.77 -6.28
CA LEU A 253 -20.10 -11.03 -6.75
C LEU A 253 -20.93 -12.27 -6.37
N GLY A 254 -21.89 -12.12 -5.46
CA GLY A 254 -22.81 -13.19 -5.07
C GLY A 254 -22.25 -14.20 -4.04
N GLY A 255 -21.10 -13.94 -3.43
CA GLY A 255 -20.45 -14.91 -2.56
C GLY A 255 -19.16 -14.43 -1.89
N ASN A 256 -18.35 -15.39 -1.45
CA ASN A 256 -16.98 -15.17 -1.00
C ASN A 256 -16.09 -14.90 -2.22
N PHE A 257 -14.92 -14.30 -1.99
CA PHE A 257 -13.97 -14.01 -3.05
C PHE A 257 -12.55 -13.92 -2.52
N PHE A 258 -11.59 -14.18 -3.40
CA PHE A 258 -10.17 -13.95 -3.14
C PHE A 258 -9.83 -12.50 -3.48
N LEU A 259 -8.92 -11.94 -2.69
CA LEU A 259 -8.34 -10.61 -2.84
C LEU A 259 -6.85 -10.78 -3.11
N LEU A 260 -6.43 -10.49 -4.34
CA LEU A 260 -5.06 -10.64 -4.81
C LEU A 260 -4.41 -9.26 -4.81
N PRO A 261 -3.30 -9.06 -4.07
CA PRO A 261 -2.55 -7.82 -4.17
C PRO A 261 -1.93 -7.67 -5.55
N SER A 262 -2.37 -6.65 -6.30
CA SER A 262 -1.77 -6.23 -7.58
C SER A 262 -0.69 -5.18 -7.33
N SER A 263 -1.04 -4.13 -6.59
CA SER A 263 -0.10 -3.08 -6.16
C SER A 263 -0.64 -2.36 -4.93
N VAL A 264 0.08 -1.36 -4.42
CA VAL A 264 -0.46 -0.47 -3.38
C VAL A 264 -1.66 0.35 -3.87
N HIS A 265 -1.86 0.43 -5.20
CA HIS A 265 -2.91 1.20 -5.84
C HIS A 265 -4.21 0.41 -6.05
N GLU A 266 -4.16 -0.93 -6.05
CA GLU A 266 -5.31 -1.76 -6.39
C GLU A 266 -5.18 -3.22 -5.89
N MET A 267 -6.35 -3.83 -5.67
CA MET A 267 -6.50 -5.26 -5.40
C MET A 267 -7.33 -5.89 -6.52
N LEU A 268 -7.03 -7.13 -6.91
CA LEU A 268 -7.92 -7.89 -7.77
C LEU A 268 -8.86 -8.75 -6.93
N ALA A 269 -10.15 -8.70 -7.23
CA ALA A 269 -11.15 -9.59 -6.66
C ALA A 269 -11.47 -10.73 -7.63
N VAL A 270 -11.41 -11.97 -7.14
CA VAL A 270 -11.74 -13.18 -7.90
C VAL A 270 -12.82 -13.94 -7.15
N PRO A 271 -14.05 -14.05 -7.69
CA PRO A 271 -15.13 -14.80 -7.05
C PRO A 271 -14.72 -16.24 -6.77
N ASP A 272 -15.06 -16.73 -5.58
CA ASP A 272 -14.82 -18.12 -5.21
C ASP A 272 -15.95 -19.02 -5.74
N ASP A 273 -15.63 -19.84 -6.75
CA ASP A 273 -16.52 -20.86 -7.32
C ASP A 273 -16.35 -22.25 -6.65
N GLY A 274 -15.53 -22.34 -5.60
CA GLY A 274 -15.19 -23.58 -4.91
C GLY A 274 -14.24 -24.49 -5.70
N GLN A 275 -13.73 -24.04 -6.86
CA GLN A 275 -12.78 -24.77 -7.71
C GLN A 275 -11.45 -24.03 -7.84
N ILE A 276 -11.20 -23.00 -7.03
CA ILE A 276 -9.91 -22.27 -7.02
C ILE A 276 -8.95 -23.00 -6.09
N ASP A 277 -7.79 -23.41 -6.61
CA ASP A 277 -6.66 -23.79 -5.75
C ASP A 277 -5.93 -22.52 -5.28
N TYR A 278 -5.98 -22.28 -3.96
CA TYR A 278 -5.28 -21.17 -3.34
C TYR A 278 -3.77 -21.16 -3.61
N ARG A 279 -3.14 -22.34 -3.75
CA ARG A 279 -1.69 -22.45 -4.02
C ARG A 279 -1.37 -21.97 -5.42
N GLU A 280 -2.10 -22.44 -6.43
CA GLU A 280 -1.94 -21.99 -7.81
C GLU A 280 -2.18 -20.47 -7.92
N LEU A 281 -3.20 -19.96 -7.23
CA LEU A 281 -3.48 -18.53 -7.18
C LEU A 281 -2.34 -17.72 -6.53
N SER A 282 -1.80 -18.22 -5.42
CA SER A 282 -0.67 -17.58 -4.71
C SER A 282 0.61 -17.60 -5.53
N GLU A 283 0.90 -18.69 -6.25
CA GLU A 283 2.05 -18.80 -7.15
C GLU A 283 1.92 -17.81 -8.31
N ALA A 284 0.73 -17.70 -8.91
CA ALA A 284 0.47 -16.73 -9.97
C ALA A 284 0.69 -15.28 -9.51
N VAL A 285 0.20 -14.90 -8.33
CA VAL A 285 0.43 -13.57 -7.75
C VAL A 285 1.92 -13.31 -7.52
N TYR A 286 2.62 -14.29 -6.93
CA TYR A 286 4.06 -14.18 -6.67
C TYR A 286 4.86 -13.93 -7.96
N ASP A 287 4.58 -14.71 -9.02
CA ASP A 287 5.31 -14.61 -10.28
C ASP A 287 5.03 -13.28 -11.00
N ILE A 288 3.76 -12.88 -11.10
CA ILE A 288 3.35 -11.62 -11.76
C ILE A 288 3.98 -10.42 -11.04
N ASN A 289 3.94 -10.39 -9.71
CA ASN A 289 4.49 -9.28 -8.94
C ASN A 289 5.99 -9.10 -9.15
N ARG A 290 6.75 -10.18 -9.38
CA ARG A 290 8.19 -10.08 -9.67
C ARG A 290 8.49 -9.66 -11.11
N MET A 291 7.58 -9.94 -12.04
CA MET A 291 7.76 -9.63 -13.45
C MET A 291 7.30 -8.22 -13.82
N ALA A 292 6.23 -7.73 -13.20
CA ALA A 292 5.49 -6.57 -13.70
C ALA A 292 5.35 -5.41 -12.70
N VAL A 293 5.60 -5.62 -11.40
CA VAL A 293 5.33 -4.59 -10.38
C VAL A 293 6.63 -3.93 -9.94
N GLU A 294 6.64 -2.59 -9.98
CA GLU A 294 7.79 -1.84 -9.51
C GLU A 294 7.99 -2.01 -8.00
N PRO A 295 9.24 -2.02 -7.49
CA PRO A 295 9.50 -2.18 -6.05
C PRO A 295 8.80 -1.15 -5.16
N ARG A 296 8.46 0.03 -5.70
CA ARG A 296 7.75 1.09 -4.97
C ARG A 296 6.24 0.90 -4.90
N GLU A 297 5.68 0.15 -5.84
CA GLU A 297 4.25 -0.13 -5.97
C GLU A 297 3.89 -1.51 -5.40
N PHE A 298 4.88 -2.34 -5.10
CA PHE A 298 4.68 -3.65 -4.50
C PHE A 298 3.93 -3.56 -3.16
N LEU A 299 2.80 -4.27 -3.08
CA LEU A 299 2.00 -4.39 -1.86
C LEU A 299 2.36 -5.66 -1.07
N SER A 300 2.04 -6.84 -1.61
CA SER A 300 2.26 -8.14 -0.97
C SER A 300 2.19 -9.27 -2.00
N ASP A 301 2.73 -10.45 -1.68
CA ASP A 301 2.53 -11.68 -2.46
C ASP A 301 1.40 -12.55 -1.87
N LYS A 302 0.76 -12.10 -0.78
CA LYS A 302 -0.15 -12.92 0.02
C LYS A 302 -1.58 -12.72 -0.43
N VAL A 303 -2.18 -13.76 -1.00
CA VAL A 303 -3.61 -13.78 -1.34
C VAL A 303 -4.43 -13.76 -0.05
N GLN A 304 -5.37 -12.83 0.01
CA GLN A 304 -6.35 -12.68 1.09
C GLN A 304 -7.68 -13.32 0.68
N TYR A 305 -8.54 -13.66 1.64
CA TYR A 305 -9.87 -14.24 1.38
C TYR A 305 -10.96 -13.47 2.13
N TYR A 306 -11.98 -12.98 1.43
CA TYR A 306 -13.14 -12.39 2.08
C TYR A 306 -14.20 -13.45 2.37
N ASP A 307 -14.43 -13.70 3.66
CA ASP A 307 -15.53 -14.53 4.15
C ASP A 307 -16.78 -13.65 4.35
N ARG A 308 -17.80 -13.86 3.51
CA ARG A 308 -19.06 -13.11 3.55
C ARG A 308 -19.87 -13.39 4.81
N GLN A 309 -19.80 -14.61 5.36
CA GLN A 309 -20.56 -14.98 6.55
C GLN A 309 -20.00 -14.26 7.78
N GLN A 310 -18.67 -14.20 7.89
CA GLN A 310 -17.96 -13.51 8.98
C GLN A 310 -17.82 -12.00 8.73
N LYS A 311 -18.02 -11.54 7.49
CA LYS A 311 -17.73 -10.17 7.04
C LYS A 311 -16.31 -9.74 7.37
N LYS A 312 -15.36 -10.65 7.12
CA LYS A 312 -13.96 -10.51 7.51
C LYS A 312 -13.05 -10.93 6.36
N ILE A 313 -11.93 -10.21 6.22
CA ILE A 313 -10.81 -10.62 5.38
C ILE A 313 -9.89 -11.51 6.21
N LEU A 314 -9.58 -12.68 5.67
CA LEU A 314 -8.69 -13.68 6.26
C LEU A 314 -7.35 -13.65 5.53
N GLY A 315 -6.27 -13.66 6.32
CA GLY A 315 -4.93 -13.89 5.82
C GLY A 315 -4.71 -15.35 5.42
N LYS A 316 -3.51 -15.65 4.90
CA LYS A 316 -3.16 -17.00 4.45
C LYS A 316 -3.42 -18.07 5.51
N GLN A 317 -2.95 -17.84 6.73
CA GLN A 317 -3.04 -18.84 7.79
C GLN A 317 -4.49 -19.09 8.21
N GLU A 318 -5.26 -18.02 8.41
CA GLU A 318 -6.68 -18.08 8.77
C GLU A 318 -7.50 -18.78 7.69
N TYR A 319 -7.23 -18.52 6.41
CA TYR A 319 -7.89 -19.20 5.29
C TYR A 319 -7.59 -20.71 5.27
N LEU A 320 -6.33 -21.11 5.47
CA LEU A 320 -5.94 -22.52 5.51
C LEU A 320 -6.56 -23.27 6.71
N GLU A 321 -6.79 -22.58 7.82
CA GLU A 321 -7.51 -23.13 8.98
C GLU A 321 -8.99 -23.33 8.66
N LEU A 322 -9.65 -22.33 8.07
CA LEU A 322 -11.03 -22.41 7.60
C LEU A 322 -11.25 -23.61 6.65
N GLN A 323 -10.32 -23.84 5.72
CA GLN A 323 -10.39 -24.98 4.79
C GLN A 323 -10.31 -26.34 5.50
N LYS A 324 -9.54 -26.46 6.59
CA LYS A 324 -9.44 -27.71 7.36
C LYS A 324 -10.73 -28.04 8.10
N GLU A 325 -11.42 -27.03 8.62
CA GLU A 325 -12.69 -27.19 9.34
C GLU A 325 -13.84 -27.63 8.42
N GLN A 326 -13.75 -27.32 7.12
CA GLN A 326 -14.75 -27.67 6.11
C GLN A 326 -14.56 -29.08 5.53
N ILE A 327 -13.40 -29.73 5.75
CA ILE A 327 -13.20 -31.14 5.40
C ILE A 327 -13.85 -31.99 6.50
N PRO A 328 -14.88 -32.80 6.19
CA PRO A 328 -15.46 -33.71 7.19
C PRO A 328 -14.36 -34.60 7.76
N GLN A 329 -14.25 -34.72 9.09
CA GLN A 329 -13.45 -35.76 9.71
C GLN A 329 -14.07 -37.13 9.41
N THR A 330 -13.78 -37.70 8.24
CA THR A 330 -14.18 -39.07 7.90
C THR A 330 -13.10 -40.05 8.35
N GLY A 331 -13.37 -40.72 9.47
CA GLY A 331 -13.05 -42.14 9.67
C GLY A 331 -11.73 -42.49 10.37
N GLU A 332 -11.71 -42.41 11.71
CA GLU A 332 -11.00 -43.40 12.54
C GLU A 332 -12.04 -44.24 13.32
N GLU A 333 -12.73 -45.14 12.64
CA GLU A 333 -13.26 -46.35 13.28
C GLU A 333 -12.56 -47.54 12.61
N GLY A 334 -11.52 -48.02 13.28
CA GLY A 334 -10.85 -49.27 12.89
C GLY A 334 -11.80 -50.45 13.07
N PRO A 335 -11.72 -51.49 12.21
CA PRO A 335 -12.64 -52.61 12.29
C PRO A 335 -12.42 -53.42 13.58
N GLU A 336 -13.46 -53.56 14.39
CA GLU A 336 -13.54 -54.57 15.44
C GLU A 336 -13.38 -55.98 14.82
N ALA A 337 -12.18 -56.54 14.91
CA ALA A 337 -11.92 -57.93 14.61
C ALA A 337 -12.28 -58.80 15.83
N GLY A 338 -13.57 -59.05 16.03
CA GLY A 338 -14.09 -60.01 17.01
C GLY A 338 -14.61 -61.29 16.35
N HIS A 339 -13.75 -62.04 15.64
CA HIS A 339 -14.12 -63.37 15.14
C HIS A 339 -14.13 -64.38 16.31
N ALA A 340 -15.32 -64.64 16.85
CA ALA A 340 -15.57 -65.81 17.67
C ALA A 340 -15.56 -67.08 16.80
N ALA A 341 -14.52 -67.91 16.95
CA ALA A 341 -14.52 -69.27 16.43
C ALA A 341 -15.22 -70.21 17.42
N PRO A 342 -16.15 -71.08 16.98
CA PRO A 342 -16.57 -72.22 17.78
C PRO A 342 -15.83 -73.50 17.37
N ARG A 343 -15.82 -74.46 18.30
CA ARG A 343 -15.40 -75.88 18.23
C ARG A 343 -14.04 -76.13 18.88
N MET A 344 -13.86 -77.13 19.75
CA MET A 344 -14.60 -78.38 20.01
C MET A 344 -14.38 -78.83 21.44
#